data_AF-A0A933AA11-F1
#
_entry.id   AF-A0A933AA11-F1
#
_cell.length_a   1.000
_cell.length_b   1.000
_cell.length_c   1.000
_cell.angle_alpha   90.00
_cell.angle_beta   90.00
_cell.angle_gamma   90.00
#
_symmetry.space_group_name_H-M   'P 1'
#
loop_
_entity.id
_entity.type
_entity.pdbx_description
1 polymer ?
#
loop_
_entity_poly.entity_id
_entity_poly.type
_entity_poly.pdbx_seq_one_letter_code
_entity_poly.pdbx_strand_id
1 'polypeptide(L)'
;MPKTQSMYLVPKELLGTLTAEEFRHLKRRVVAANRAMGYWYQQTGRDCTSMTSGHVSARVPGTNTFITKGRAPDRDLMSEVTLQKLVQIDIATREKVAGEMEIATMGEIELHSCIYEARPDVVAVCHGHSDYVILCGLFGLNLKTFSGEDYGVYNKPYMIASPETGIPMAKALGKHKAVILSGHGAAAVSTEGPEDCIQNLMNLEQLCRITWLAFSAVGKDYEKYAISEATIREGRRLNAAMRERFATPGRDNRKDQCYYNAAMVKTFREAVEG
;
A
#
# COMPACT_ATOMS: atom_id res chain seq x y z
N MET A 1 -39.13 -12.85 -5.37
CA MET A 1 -37.80 -13.24 -4.85
C MET A 1 -37.06 -11.98 -4.44
N PRO A 2 -36.45 -11.87 -3.26
CA PRO A 2 -35.72 -10.67 -2.88
C PRO A 2 -34.51 -10.50 -3.81
N LYS A 3 -34.36 -9.31 -4.40
CA LYS A 3 -33.26 -8.92 -5.31
C LYS A 3 -31.85 -8.94 -4.68
N THR A 4 -31.70 -9.47 -3.47
CA THR A 4 -30.47 -9.32 -2.68
C THR A 4 -29.50 -10.48 -2.82
N GLN A 5 -29.93 -11.72 -3.11
CA GLN A 5 -28.99 -12.86 -3.13
C GLN A 5 -28.11 -12.95 -4.40
N SER A 6 -28.60 -12.46 -5.55
CA SER A 6 -27.85 -12.52 -6.82
C SER A 6 -26.69 -11.54 -6.89
N MET A 7 -26.67 -10.49 -6.06
CA MET A 7 -25.68 -9.41 -6.14
C MET A 7 -24.39 -9.72 -5.35
N TYR A 8 -24.39 -10.79 -4.54
CA TYR A 8 -23.25 -11.21 -3.71
C TYR A 8 -22.50 -12.44 -4.25
N LEU A 9 -23.02 -13.09 -5.29
CA LEU A 9 -22.34 -14.19 -5.95
C LEU A 9 -21.32 -13.60 -6.93
N VAL A 10 -20.08 -13.47 -6.47
CA VAL A 10 -18.95 -13.18 -7.35
C VAL A 10 -18.85 -14.34 -8.35
N PRO A 11 -18.91 -14.07 -9.67
CA PRO A 11 -18.74 -15.10 -10.69
C PRO A 11 -17.53 -15.98 -10.39
N LYS A 12 -17.63 -17.28 -10.67
CA LYS A 12 -16.58 -18.24 -10.28
C LYS A 12 -15.25 -17.90 -10.95
N GLU A 13 -15.31 -17.34 -12.16
CA GLU A 13 -14.15 -16.89 -12.92
C GLU A 13 -13.36 -15.78 -12.19
N LEU A 14 -14.06 -14.92 -11.44
CA LEU A 14 -13.46 -13.81 -10.69
C LEU A 14 -12.80 -14.23 -9.37
N LEU A 15 -12.96 -15.50 -8.95
CA LEU A 15 -12.25 -16.08 -7.82
C LEU A 15 -10.83 -16.55 -8.20
N GLY A 16 -10.57 -16.75 -9.50
CA GLY A 16 -9.31 -17.30 -10.00
C GLY A 16 -9.00 -18.67 -9.45
N THR A 17 -7.81 -18.84 -8.85
CA THR A 17 -7.38 -20.10 -8.23
C THR A 17 -7.85 -20.26 -6.79
N LEU A 18 -8.59 -19.30 -6.22
CA LEU A 18 -9.03 -19.33 -4.83
C LEU A 18 -10.37 -20.04 -4.66
N THR A 19 -10.52 -20.76 -3.55
CA THR A 19 -11.84 -21.16 -3.04
C THR A 19 -12.65 -19.92 -2.60
N ALA A 20 -13.95 -20.08 -2.43
CA ALA A 20 -14.81 -19.00 -1.94
C ALA A 20 -14.38 -18.47 -0.56
N GLU A 21 -13.89 -19.33 0.33
CA GLU A 21 -13.41 -18.90 1.66
C GLU A 21 -12.05 -18.22 1.58
N GLU A 22 -11.12 -18.69 0.75
CA GLU A 22 -9.83 -18.02 0.54
C GLU A 22 -10.02 -16.64 -0.11
N PHE A 23 -10.93 -16.51 -1.06
CA PHE A 23 -11.28 -15.21 -1.65
C PHE A 23 -11.93 -14.27 -0.62
N ARG A 24 -12.82 -14.79 0.23
CA ARG A 24 -13.38 -14.03 1.35
C ARG A 24 -12.30 -13.61 2.34
N HIS A 25 -11.31 -14.46 2.60
CA HIS A 25 -10.16 -14.15 3.43
C HIS A 25 -9.30 -13.05 2.81
N LEU A 26 -8.99 -13.10 1.50
CA LEU A 26 -8.29 -12.04 0.78
C LEU A 26 -9.03 -10.69 0.90
N LYS A 27 -10.36 -10.68 0.70
CA LYS A 27 -11.18 -9.47 0.88
C LYS A 27 -11.06 -8.91 2.31
N ARG A 28 -11.13 -9.77 3.34
CA ARG A 28 -10.95 -9.35 4.74
C ARG A 28 -9.58 -8.73 4.98
N ARG A 29 -8.52 -9.27 4.36
CA ARG A 29 -7.16 -8.71 4.43
C ARG A 29 -7.09 -7.32 3.78
N VAL A 30 -7.69 -7.14 2.60
CA VAL A 30 -7.78 -5.81 1.94
C VAL A 30 -8.55 -4.80 2.79
N VAL A 31 -9.66 -5.20 3.43
CA VAL A 31 -10.38 -4.34 4.39
C VAL A 31 -9.49 -3.97 5.56
N ALA A 32 -8.87 -4.95 6.23
CA ALA A 32 -8.01 -4.72 7.37
C ALA A 32 -6.84 -3.78 7.03
N ALA A 33 -6.26 -3.96 5.84
CA ALA A 33 -5.21 -3.13 5.31
C ALA A 33 -5.65 -1.66 5.13
N ASN A 34 -6.73 -1.41 4.38
CA ASN A 34 -7.26 -0.05 4.23
C ASN A 34 -7.58 0.59 5.58
N ARG A 35 -8.17 -0.16 6.51
CA ARG A 35 -8.47 0.35 7.85
C ARG A 35 -7.23 0.69 8.64
N ALA A 36 -6.22 -0.19 8.66
CA ALA A 36 -4.97 0.04 9.37
C ALA A 36 -4.27 1.31 8.84
N MET A 37 -4.25 1.52 7.53
CA MET A 37 -3.72 2.73 6.91
C MET A 37 -4.51 3.98 7.33
N GLY A 38 -5.84 3.92 7.29
CA GLY A 38 -6.71 5.01 7.73
C GLY A 38 -6.55 5.36 9.21
N TYR A 39 -6.49 4.37 10.10
CA TYR A 39 -6.26 4.59 11.53
C TYR A 39 -4.88 5.18 11.81
N TRP A 40 -3.85 4.70 11.12
CA TRP A 40 -2.50 5.25 11.26
C TRP A 40 -2.46 6.72 10.87
N TYR A 41 -3.08 7.10 9.75
CA TYR A 41 -3.20 8.50 9.35
C TYR A 41 -3.99 9.33 10.37
N GLN A 42 -5.12 8.82 10.86
CA GLN A 42 -5.93 9.48 11.91
C GLN A 42 -5.14 9.75 13.19
N GLN A 43 -4.42 8.75 13.68
CA GLN A 43 -3.71 8.81 14.95
C GLN A 43 -2.45 9.68 14.85
N THR A 44 -1.79 9.69 13.70
CA THR A 44 -0.54 10.44 13.51
C THR A 44 -0.77 11.84 12.95
N GLY A 45 -1.94 12.11 12.37
CA GLY A 45 -2.26 13.34 11.67
C GLY A 45 -1.50 13.54 10.36
N ARG A 46 -1.02 12.44 9.73
CA ARG A 46 -0.06 12.47 8.61
C ARG A 46 -0.67 12.24 7.23
N ASP A 47 -1.90 12.71 7.03
CA ASP A 47 -2.53 12.71 5.71
C ASP A 47 -2.78 14.15 5.30
N CYS A 48 -2.05 14.61 4.28
CA CYS A 48 -2.11 16.00 3.84
C CYS A 48 -3.25 16.28 2.87
N THR A 49 -4.09 15.28 2.56
CA THR A 49 -5.19 15.40 1.60
C THR A 49 -6.53 15.23 2.30
N SER A 50 -7.13 14.05 2.13
CA SER A 50 -8.34 13.63 2.79
C SER A 50 -8.20 12.15 3.11
N MET A 51 -8.62 11.77 4.31
CA MET A 51 -8.61 10.38 4.83
C MET A 51 -9.49 9.39 4.05
N THR A 52 -9.95 9.81 2.87
CA THR A 52 -10.76 9.10 1.90
C THR A 52 -9.99 8.76 0.62
N SER A 53 -8.83 9.38 0.37
CA SER A 53 -8.15 9.33 -0.94
C SER A 53 -7.05 8.27 -1.05
N GLY A 54 -6.51 7.79 0.07
CA GLY A 54 -5.63 6.61 0.09
C GLY A 54 -6.39 5.30 -0.13
N HIS A 55 -5.74 4.30 -0.74
CA HIS A 55 -6.32 2.98 -0.92
C HIS A 55 -5.28 1.86 -1.07
N VAL A 56 -5.65 0.69 -0.56
CA VAL A 56 -4.87 -0.56 -0.66
C VAL A 56 -5.63 -1.56 -1.50
N SER A 57 -4.92 -2.20 -2.44
CA SER A 57 -5.44 -3.27 -3.28
C SER A 57 -4.67 -4.58 -3.12
N ALA A 58 -5.28 -5.67 -3.56
CA ALA A 58 -4.60 -6.95 -3.74
C ALA A 58 -5.03 -7.63 -5.04
N ARG A 59 -4.07 -8.16 -5.78
CA ARG A 59 -4.28 -8.99 -6.98
C ARG A 59 -5.02 -10.26 -6.59
N VAL A 60 -5.96 -10.69 -7.43
CA VAL A 60 -6.63 -11.98 -7.27
C VAL A 60 -5.84 -13.06 -8.02
N PRO A 61 -5.25 -14.05 -7.33
CA PRO A 61 -4.44 -15.09 -7.95
C PRO A 61 -5.19 -15.86 -9.03
N GLY A 62 -4.54 -16.10 -10.17
CA GLY A 62 -5.14 -16.81 -11.31
C GLY A 62 -6.10 -15.98 -12.17
N THR A 63 -6.20 -14.67 -11.93
CA THR A 63 -6.98 -13.75 -12.76
C THR A 63 -6.14 -12.56 -13.20
N ASN A 64 -6.68 -11.75 -14.12
CA ASN A 64 -6.16 -10.43 -14.45
C ASN A 64 -6.89 -9.32 -13.68
N THR A 65 -7.22 -9.53 -12.40
CA THR A 65 -8.00 -8.57 -11.61
C THR A 65 -7.37 -8.28 -10.25
N PHE A 66 -7.78 -7.18 -9.62
CA PHE A 66 -7.47 -6.89 -8.22
C PHE A 66 -8.69 -6.37 -7.47
N ILE A 67 -8.67 -6.48 -6.15
CA ILE A 67 -9.70 -5.98 -5.26
C ILE A 67 -9.16 -4.76 -4.52
N THR A 68 -9.95 -3.70 -4.43
CA THR A 68 -9.63 -2.49 -3.66
C THR A 68 -10.88 -1.95 -2.97
N LYS A 69 -10.68 -1.03 -2.02
CA LYS A 69 -11.74 -0.12 -1.58
C LYS A 69 -12.31 0.62 -2.80
N GLY A 70 -13.64 0.73 -2.89
CA GLY A 70 -14.32 1.67 -3.76
C GLY A 70 -14.76 2.93 -3.01
N ARG A 71 -15.28 3.90 -3.77
CA ARG A 71 -15.83 5.16 -3.27
C ARG A 71 -17.31 4.99 -2.96
N ALA A 72 -17.65 4.92 -1.67
CA ALA A 72 -19.02 4.76 -1.22
C ALA A 72 -19.73 6.13 -1.12
N PRO A 73 -21.03 6.24 -1.44
CA PRO A 73 -21.76 7.50 -1.41
C PRO A 73 -22.05 8.02 0.01
N ASP A 74 -21.97 7.15 1.02
CA ASP A 74 -22.28 7.43 2.43
C ASP A 74 -21.04 7.89 3.23
N ARG A 75 -20.13 6.96 3.51
CA ARG A 75 -18.94 7.11 4.33
C ARG A 75 -17.77 6.48 3.61
N ASP A 76 -16.82 7.32 3.23
CA ASP A 76 -15.70 6.93 2.36
C ASP A 76 -14.35 6.89 3.09
N LEU A 77 -14.33 6.94 4.41
CA LEU A 77 -13.08 6.86 5.18
C LEU A 77 -12.39 5.50 5.00
N MET A 78 -11.06 5.52 4.89
CA MET A 78 -10.23 4.31 4.85
C MET A 78 -10.44 3.42 6.09
N SER A 79 -10.56 4.05 7.27
CA SER A 79 -10.81 3.41 8.56
C SER A 79 -12.19 2.74 8.69
N GLU A 80 -13.14 3.04 7.80
CA GLU A 80 -14.52 2.54 7.85
C GLU A 80 -14.86 1.58 6.71
N VAL A 81 -13.90 1.20 5.86
CA VAL A 81 -14.13 0.28 4.72
C VAL A 81 -14.73 -1.03 5.21
N THR A 82 -15.74 -1.56 4.51
CA THR A 82 -16.34 -2.87 4.78
C THR A 82 -16.19 -3.79 3.56
N LEU A 83 -16.58 -5.06 3.70
CA LEU A 83 -16.53 -6.02 2.58
C LEU A 83 -17.45 -5.60 1.42
N GLN A 84 -18.57 -4.93 1.72
CA GLN A 84 -19.55 -4.42 0.75
C GLN A 84 -18.99 -3.24 -0.06
N LYS A 85 -18.09 -2.46 0.54
CA LYS A 85 -17.45 -1.30 -0.08
C LYS A 85 -16.24 -1.67 -0.94
N LEU A 86 -15.97 -2.95 -1.16
CA LEU A 86 -14.92 -3.40 -2.05
C LEU A 86 -15.43 -3.51 -3.50
N VAL A 87 -14.55 -3.18 -4.43
CA VAL A 87 -14.74 -3.37 -5.87
C VAL A 87 -13.62 -4.24 -6.42
N GLN A 88 -13.93 -5.01 -7.45
CA GLN A 88 -12.96 -5.79 -8.21
C GLN A 88 -12.80 -5.15 -9.58
N ILE A 89 -11.56 -4.89 -9.96
CA ILE A 89 -11.19 -4.15 -11.16
C ILE A 89 -10.41 -5.08 -12.08
N ASP A 90 -10.78 -5.09 -13.36
CA ASP A 90 -9.93 -5.71 -14.38
C ASP A 90 -8.68 -4.86 -14.59
N ILE A 91 -7.52 -5.51 -14.55
CA ILE A 91 -6.25 -4.84 -14.74
C ILE A 91 -6.26 -4.24 -16.14
N ALA A 92 -6.39 -5.00 -17.22
CA ALA A 92 -6.20 -4.46 -18.58
C ALA A 92 -7.25 -3.40 -18.96
N THR A 93 -8.54 -3.64 -18.70
CA THR A 93 -9.61 -2.73 -19.15
C THR A 93 -9.89 -1.58 -18.18
N ARG A 94 -9.38 -1.65 -16.94
CA ARG A 94 -9.68 -0.72 -15.84
C ARG A 94 -11.15 -0.70 -15.42
N GLU A 95 -11.96 -1.66 -15.89
CA GLU A 95 -13.38 -1.71 -15.61
C GLU A 95 -13.70 -2.35 -14.25
N LYS A 96 -14.77 -1.89 -13.60
CA LYS A 96 -15.34 -2.55 -12.43
C LYS A 96 -16.07 -3.83 -12.86
N VAL A 97 -15.47 -4.98 -12.61
CA VAL A 97 -16.03 -6.30 -12.96
C VAL A 97 -16.85 -6.93 -11.83
N ALA A 98 -16.65 -6.49 -10.59
CA ALA A 98 -17.52 -6.86 -9.46
C ALA A 98 -17.54 -5.79 -8.35
N GLY A 99 -18.54 -5.90 -7.47
CA GLY A 99 -18.83 -4.93 -6.41
C GLY A 99 -20.23 -4.35 -6.57
N GLU A 100 -20.78 -3.76 -5.52
CA GLU A 100 -22.12 -3.17 -5.56
C GLU A 100 -22.18 -2.03 -6.60
N MET A 101 -23.31 -1.89 -7.29
CA MET A 101 -23.46 -0.95 -8.40
C MET A 101 -23.19 0.49 -7.95
N GLU A 102 -23.70 0.88 -6.78
CA GLU A 102 -23.58 2.22 -6.22
C GLU A 102 -22.17 2.57 -5.71
N ILE A 103 -21.29 1.58 -5.57
CA ILE A 103 -19.91 1.80 -5.14
C ILE A 103 -19.07 2.12 -6.38
N ALA A 104 -18.62 3.37 -6.47
CA ALA A 104 -17.76 3.83 -7.56
C ALA A 104 -16.30 3.34 -7.38
N THR A 105 -15.50 3.43 -8.43
CA THR A 105 -14.06 3.14 -8.35
C THR A 105 -13.30 4.31 -7.70
N MET A 106 -12.11 4.03 -7.17
CA MET A 106 -11.19 5.08 -6.75
C MET A 106 -10.64 5.83 -7.97
N GLY A 107 -10.27 7.10 -7.78
CA GLY A 107 -9.76 7.96 -8.86
C GLY A 107 -8.45 7.49 -9.47
N GLU A 108 -7.67 6.70 -8.72
CA GLU A 108 -6.33 6.26 -9.12
C GLU A 108 -6.23 4.73 -9.20
N ILE A 109 -7.28 4.06 -9.68
CA ILE A 109 -7.19 2.64 -10.04
C ILE A 109 -6.09 2.41 -11.10
N GLU A 110 -5.83 3.41 -11.93
CA GLU A 110 -4.79 3.36 -12.97
C GLU A 110 -3.40 3.16 -12.37
N LEU A 111 -3.09 3.83 -11.26
CA LEU A 111 -1.84 3.65 -10.52
C LEU A 111 -1.59 2.17 -10.19
N HIS A 112 -2.62 1.50 -9.68
CA HIS A 112 -2.55 0.10 -9.26
C HIS A 112 -2.37 -0.80 -10.47
N SER A 113 -3.18 -0.58 -11.50
CA SER A 113 -3.17 -1.41 -12.69
C SER A 113 -1.85 -1.29 -13.48
N CYS A 114 -1.31 -0.08 -13.67
CA CYS A 114 0.00 0.11 -14.31
C CYS A 114 1.13 -0.58 -13.53
N ILE A 115 1.09 -0.55 -12.20
CA ILE A 115 2.05 -1.27 -11.37
C ILE A 115 1.88 -2.78 -11.56
N TYR A 116 0.66 -3.31 -11.52
CA TYR A 116 0.40 -4.73 -11.71
C TYR A 116 0.79 -5.23 -13.11
N GLU A 117 0.65 -4.41 -14.15
CA GLU A 117 1.12 -4.73 -15.50
C GLU A 117 2.65 -4.76 -15.58
N ALA A 118 3.31 -3.75 -15.00
CA ALA A 118 4.77 -3.66 -15.01
C ALA A 118 5.44 -4.70 -14.10
N ARG A 119 4.75 -5.15 -13.05
CA ARG A 119 5.28 -6.06 -12.01
C ARG A 119 4.31 -7.22 -11.74
N PRO A 120 4.36 -8.30 -12.54
CA PRO A 120 3.55 -9.49 -12.33
C PRO A 120 3.80 -10.19 -10.98
N ASP A 121 4.98 -9.99 -10.38
CA ASP A 121 5.35 -10.51 -9.06
C ASP A 121 4.67 -9.78 -7.90
N VAL A 122 4.17 -8.55 -8.13
CA VAL A 122 3.47 -7.77 -7.12
C VAL A 122 2.05 -8.30 -6.93
N VAL A 123 1.71 -8.56 -5.67
CA VAL A 123 0.42 -9.10 -5.24
C VAL A 123 -0.43 -8.09 -4.48
N ALA A 124 0.17 -6.98 -4.03
CA ALA A 124 -0.55 -5.88 -3.40
C ALA A 124 0.10 -4.53 -3.69
N VAL A 125 -0.73 -3.49 -3.74
CA VAL A 125 -0.33 -2.11 -3.97
C VAL A 125 -1.07 -1.22 -2.98
N CYS A 126 -0.39 -0.24 -2.39
CA CYS A 126 -1.02 0.80 -1.59
C CYS A 126 -0.58 2.16 -2.08
N HIS A 127 -1.50 3.11 -2.02
CA HIS A 127 -1.26 4.51 -2.32
C HIS A 127 -1.74 5.35 -1.14
N GLY A 128 -0.95 6.35 -0.76
CA GLY A 128 -1.29 7.29 0.29
C GLY A 128 -0.49 8.58 0.21
N HIS A 129 -0.97 9.58 0.95
CA HIS A 129 -0.58 10.98 0.88
C HIS A 129 0.16 11.42 2.15
N SER A 130 1.20 10.68 2.50
CA SER A 130 1.94 10.91 3.74
C SER A 130 2.74 12.21 3.71
N ASP A 131 2.64 13.01 4.78
CA ASP A 131 3.22 14.35 4.87
C ASP A 131 4.72 14.41 4.56
N TYR A 132 5.53 13.58 5.24
CA TYR A 132 6.98 13.67 5.10
C TYR A 132 7.46 13.12 3.76
N VAL A 133 6.77 12.12 3.20
CA VAL A 133 6.97 11.68 1.81
C VAL A 133 6.81 12.85 0.85
N ILE A 134 5.74 13.63 0.99
CA ILE A 134 5.45 14.76 0.11
C ILE A 134 6.50 15.85 0.26
N LEU A 135 6.86 16.18 1.50
CA LEU A 135 7.92 17.14 1.80
C LEU A 135 9.26 16.69 1.19
N CYS A 136 9.70 15.46 1.44
CA CYS A 136 10.97 14.97 0.89
C CYS A 136 10.95 14.93 -0.64
N GLY A 137 9.83 14.51 -1.25
CA GLY A 137 9.65 14.49 -2.70
C GLY A 137 9.67 15.88 -3.32
N LEU A 138 9.07 16.87 -2.66
CA LEU A 138 9.01 18.27 -3.12
C LEU A 138 10.39 18.95 -3.03
N PHE A 139 11.11 18.73 -1.94
CA PHE A 139 12.44 19.30 -1.72
C PHE A 139 13.58 18.49 -2.36
N GLY A 140 13.25 17.35 -2.98
CA GLY A 140 14.22 16.46 -3.61
C GLY A 140 15.25 15.90 -2.62
N LEU A 141 14.82 15.60 -1.39
CA LEU A 141 15.72 15.12 -0.35
C LEU A 141 16.19 13.69 -0.62
N ASN A 142 17.46 13.45 -0.29
CA ASN A 142 18.11 12.17 -0.42
C ASN A 142 17.89 11.34 0.84
N LEU A 143 17.17 10.23 0.75
CA LEU A 143 16.76 9.44 1.91
C LEU A 143 17.84 8.48 2.45
N LYS A 144 19.11 8.61 2.00
CA LYS A 144 20.24 7.73 2.38
C LYS A 144 20.66 7.79 3.85
N THR A 145 19.93 8.51 4.69
CA THR A 145 20.39 8.93 6.00
C THR A 145 20.52 7.75 6.98
N PHE A 146 19.70 6.70 6.89
CA PHE A 146 19.69 5.65 7.93
C PHE A 146 19.38 4.21 7.49
N SER A 147 18.62 4.01 6.42
CA SER A 147 18.33 2.69 5.88
C SER A 147 18.59 2.71 4.39
N GLY A 148 19.16 1.63 3.86
CA GLY A 148 19.41 1.54 2.43
C GLY A 148 18.16 1.44 1.58
N GLU A 149 16.94 1.56 2.12
CA GLU A 149 15.73 1.19 1.39
C GLU A 149 15.68 1.85 0.01
N ASP A 150 15.60 1.01 -1.02
CA ASP A 150 15.63 1.49 -2.39
C ASP A 150 14.20 1.89 -2.80
N TYR A 151 14.04 3.15 -3.21
CA TYR A 151 12.78 3.76 -3.66
C TYR A 151 12.94 4.39 -5.05
N GLY A 152 11.86 4.38 -5.82
CA GLY A 152 11.74 5.14 -7.05
C GLY A 152 11.35 6.59 -6.77
N VAL A 153 11.62 7.49 -7.72
CA VAL A 153 11.10 8.86 -7.70
C VAL A 153 10.43 9.17 -9.01
N TYR A 154 9.14 9.47 -8.95
CA TYR A 154 8.35 10.01 -10.04
C TYR A 154 8.11 11.50 -9.78
N ASN A 155 8.93 12.35 -10.40
CA ASN A 155 8.93 13.78 -10.13
C ASN A 155 7.82 14.54 -10.88
N LYS A 156 6.57 14.21 -10.59
CA LYS A 156 5.37 14.84 -11.16
C LYS A 156 4.27 14.93 -10.08
N PRO A 157 3.62 16.10 -9.89
CA PRO A 157 2.64 16.30 -8.82
C PRO A 157 1.20 15.92 -9.20
N TYR A 158 0.97 15.47 -10.43
CA TYR A 158 -0.38 15.22 -10.93
C TYR A 158 -0.91 13.86 -10.46
N MET A 159 -2.23 13.73 -10.48
CA MET A 159 -2.93 12.47 -10.25
C MET A 159 -2.56 11.41 -11.29
N ILE A 160 -2.50 10.15 -10.86
CA ILE A 160 -2.25 9.00 -11.73
C ILE A 160 -3.60 8.41 -12.15
N ALA A 161 -4.21 9.03 -13.16
CA ALA A 161 -5.56 8.72 -13.63
C ALA A 161 -5.62 8.20 -15.08
N SER A 162 -4.49 8.04 -15.75
CA SER A 162 -4.41 7.54 -17.13
C SER A 162 -3.13 6.72 -17.39
N PRO A 163 -3.09 5.86 -18.42
CA PRO A 163 -1.87 5.14 -18.78
C PRO A 163 -0.68 6.07 -19.06
N GLU A 164 -0.95 7.27 -19.59
CA GLU A 164 0.07 8.31 -19.82
C GLU A 164 0.78 8.76 -18.53
N THR A 165 0.04 8.79 -17.41
CA THR A 165 0.60 9.14 -16.09
C THR A 165 1.11 7.90 -15.34
N GLY A 166 0.45 6.75 -15.50
CA GLY A 166 0.75 5.51 -14.77
C GLY A 166 1.94 4.74 -15.29
N ILE A 167 2.15 4.64 -16.61
CA ILE A 167 3.27 3.87 -17.18
C ILE A 167 4.63 4.47 -16.79
N PRO A 168 4.86 5.80 -16.91
CA PRO A 168 6.11 6.40 -16.46
C PRO A 168 6.33 6.27 -14.94
N MET A 169 5.25 6.34 -14.15
CA MET A 169 5.31 6.14 -12.70
C MET A 169 5.73 4.70 -12.36
N ALA A 170 5.12 3.70 -13.00
CA ALA A 170 5.49 2.29 -12.82
C ALA A 170 6.93 2.01 -13.27
N LYS A 171 7.41 2.70 -14.32
CA LYS A 171 8.82 2.66 -14.72
C LYS A 171 9.74 3.27 -13.65
N ALA A 172 9.34 4.37 -13.02
CA ALA A 172 10.08 5.00 -11.92
C ALA A 172 10.12 4.11 -10.67
N LEU A 173 9.05 3.36 -10.38
CA LEU A 173 9.05 2.33 -9.34
C LEU A 173 10.11 1.25 -9.61
N GLY A 174 10.23 0.79 -10.86
CA GLY A 174 11.22 -0.22 -11.24
C GLY A 174 11.13 -1.49 -10.38
N LYS A 175 12.25 -1.87 -9.75
CA LYS A 175 12.34 -3.04 -8.85
C LYS A 175 12.14 -2.69 -7.37
N HIS A 176 11.89 -1.42 -7.07
CA HIS A 176 11.78 -0.92 -5.71
C HIS A 176 10.47 -1.34 -5.05
N LYS A 177 10.42 -1.19 -3.72
CA LYS A 177 9.23 -1.45 -2.92
C LYS A 177 8.29 -0.26 -2.84
N ALA A 178 8.78 0.92 -3.18
CA ALA A 178 7.98 2.13 -3.18
C ALA A 178 8.49 3.14 -4.21
N VAL A 179 7.61 4.04 -4.61
CA VAL A 179 7.88 5.18 -5.48
C VAL A 179 7.29 6.44 -4.85
N ILE A 180 8.11 7.47 -4.73
CA ILE A 180 7.67 8.80 -4.31
C ILE A 180 7.07 9.50 -5.52
N LEU A 181 5.86 10.03 -5.36
CA LEU A 181 5.17 10.89 -6.32
C LEU A 181 5.38 12.33 -5.84
N SER A 182 6.38 13.04 -6.38
CA SER A 182 6.79 14.34 -5.85
C SER A 182 5.66 15.36 -5.84
N GLY A 183 5.34 15.91 -4.66
CA GLY A 183 4.24 16.86 -4.48
C GLY A 183 2.84 16.21 -4.44
N HIS A 184 2.77 14.88 -4.42
CA HIS A 184 1.52 14.13 -4.42
C HIS A 184 1.46 13.11 -3.27
N GLY A 185 2.43 12.20 -3.14
CA GLY A 185 2.37 11.12 -2.14
C GLY A 185 3.35 10.01 -2.43
N ALA A 186 2.99 8.78 -2.13
CA ALA A 186 3.74 7.59 -2.58
C ALA A 186 2.81 6.45 -2.98
N ALA A 187 3.36 5.55 -3.79
CA ALA A 187 2.85 4.20 -3.93
C ALA A 187 3.87 3.22 -3.37
N ALA A 188 3.41 2.20 -2.65
CA ALA A 188 4.23 1.07 -2.25
C ALA A 188 3.62 -0.23 -2.76
N VAL A 189 4.46 -1.25 -2.88
CA VAL A 189 4.11 -2.57 -3.41
C VAL A 189 4.57 -3.68 -2.49
N SER A 190 3.96 -4.86 -2.62
CA SER A 190 4.38 -6.07 -1.92
C SER A 190 4.23 -7.31 -2.79
N THR A 191 5.13 -8.27 -2.58
CA THR A 191 5.07 -9.65 -3.12
C THR A 191 4.44 -10.62 -2.13
N GLU A 192 4.16 -10.20 -0.89
CA GLU A 192 3.65 -11.06 0.18
C GLU A 192 2.16 -10.81 0.48
N GLY A 193 1.72 -9.56 0.42
CA GLY A 193 0.31 -9.22 0.66
C GLY A 193 0.03 -7.77 1.03
N PRO A 194 -1.27 -7.42 1.20
CA PRO A 194 -1.69 -6.05 1.45
C PRO A 194 -1.18 -5.49 2.78
N GLU A 195 -0.90 -6.33 3.77
CA GLU A 195 -0.40 -5.87 5.07
C GLU A 195 1.09 -5.48 5.01
N ASP A 196 1.93 -6.20 4.25
CA ASP A 196 3.35 -5.84 4.02
C ASP A 196 3.44 -4.59 3.14
N CYS A 197 2.49 -4.43 2.23
CA CYS A 197 2.39 -3.25 1.38
C CYS A 197 2.28 -1.96 2.22
N ILE A 198 1.44 -1.96 3.26
CA ILE A 198 1.29 -0.82 4.17
C ILE A 198 2.56 -0.59 4.98
N GLN A 199 3.22 -1.66 5.42
CA GLN A 199 4.48 -1.55 6.15
C GLN A 199 5.54 -0.83 5.30
N ASN A 200 5.63 -1.14 4.01
CA ASN A 200 6.55 -0.48 3.09
C ASN A 200 6.25 1.03 2.98
N LEU A 201 4.97 1.43 2.92
CA LEU A 201 4.57 2.85 2.92
C LEU A 201 4.90 3.55 4.25
N MET A 202 4.61 2.92 5.38
CA MET A 202 4.89 3.47 6.72
C MET A 202 6.40 3.63 6.97
N ASN A 203 7.21 2.66 6.52
CA ASN A 203 8.67 2.73 6.60
C ASN A 203 9.20 3.90 5.78
N LEU A 204 8.73 4.05 4.54
CA LEU A 204 9.09 5.18 3.70
C LEU A 204 8.74 6.51 4.38
N GLU A 205 7.55 6.63 4.96
CA GLU A 205 7.18 7.83 5.72
C GLU A 205 8.09 8.07 6.93
N GLN A 206 8.48 7.05 7.68
CA GLN A 206 9.42 7.23 8.80
C GLN A 206 10.81 7.64 8.32
N LEU A 207 11.28 7.06 7.21
CA LEU A 207 12.56 7.41 6.62
C LEU A 207 12.56 8.87 6.14
N CYS A 208 11.50 9.29 5.46
CA CYS A 208 11.27 10.68 5.08
C CYS A 208 11.21 11.60 6.29
N ARG A 209 10.51 11.21 7.36
CA ARG A 209 10.42 11.99 8.60
C ARG A 209 11.78 12.22 9.24
N ILE A 210 12.57 11.17 9.41
CA ILE A 210 13.90 11.29 10.03
C ILE A 210 14.82 12.12 9.13
N THR A 211 14.76 11.92 7.81
CA THR A 211 15.52 12.72 6.83
C THR A 211 15.13 14.19 6.90
N TRP A 212 13.84 14.49 6.99
CA TRP A 212 13.33 15.85 7.13
C TRP A 212 13.81 16.52 8.43
N LEU A 213 13.81 15.79 9.55
CA LEU A 213 14.32 16.29 10.83
C LEU A 213 15.84 16.56 10.78
N ALA A 214 16.61 15.68 10.16
CA ALA A 214 18.04 15.88 9.95
C ALA A 214 18.31 17.10 9.06
N PHE A 215 17.60 17.21 7.93
CA PHE A 215 17.65 18.38 7.06
C PHE A 215 17.25 19.67 7.79
N SER A 216 16.22 19.63 8.63
CA SER A 216 15.78 20.79 9.43
C SER A 216 16.84 21.23 10.45
N ALA A 217 17.62 20.29 10.99
CA ALA A 217 18.63 20.56 12.01
C ALA A 217 19.92 21.19 11.42
N VAL A 218 20.37 20.72 10.26
CA VAL A 218 21.69 21.10 9.71
C VAL A 218 21.65 21.56 8.24
N GLY A 219 20.48 21.72 7.64
CA GLY A 219 20.33 22.04 6.21
C GLY A 219 20.87 20.91 5.34
N LYS A 220 21.40 21.25 4.15
CA LYS A 220 21.97 20.30 3.18
C LYS A 220 23.17 19.49 3.72
N ASP A 221 23.75 19.91 4.82
CA ASP A 221 24.88 19.20 5.45
C ASP A 221 24.49 17.85 6.06
N TYR A 222 23.19 17.55 6.19
CA TYR A 222 22.71 16.24 6.67
C TYR A 222 23.29 15.06 5.86
N GLU A 223 23.58 15.25 4.57
CA GLU A 223 24.16 14.23 3.71
C GLU A 223 25.59 13.84 4.12
N LYS A 224 26.34 14.75 4.76
CA LYS A 224 27.69 14.47 5.28
C LYS A 224 27.67 13.42 6.40
N TYR A 225 26.52 13.28 7.08
CA TYR A 225 26.31 12.32 8.16
C TYR A 225 25.62 11.04 7.68
N ALA A 226 25.31 10.91 6.38
CA ALA A 226 24.68 9.71 5.84
C ALA A 226 25.59 8.50 5.96
N ILE A 227 25.01 7.35 6.28
CA ILE A 227 25.75 6.08 6.35
C ILE A 227 26.20 5.72 4.93
N SER A 228 27.47 5.31 4.80
CA SER A 228 28.01 4.94 3.49
C SER A 228 27.24 3.77 2.87
N GLU A 229 27.10 3.79 1.54
CA GLU A 229 26.49 2.68 0.79
C GLU A 229 27.16 1.33 1.05
N ALA A 230 28.48 1.34 1.30
CA ALA A 230 29.21 0.13 1.64
C ALA A 230 28.75 -0.43 3.00
N THR A 231 28.63 0.42 4.01
CA THR A 231 28.15 0.06 5.35
C THR A 231 26.69 -0.39 5.32
N ILE A 232 25.84 0.27 4.52
CA ILE A 232 24.45 -0.13 4.31
C ILE A 232 24.37 -1.52 3.68
N ARG A 233 25.15 -1.78 2.61
CA ARG A 233 25.20 -3.10 1.95
C ARG A 233 25.72 -4.19 2.89
N GLU A 234 26.73 -3.88 3.68
CA GLU A 234 27.27 -4.78 4.70
C GLU A 234 26.20 -5.11 5.76
N GLY A 235 25.52 -4.10 6.30
CA GLY A 235 24.41 -4.27 7.24
C GLY A 235 23.30 -5.14 6.68
N ARG A 236 22.89 -4.94 5.42
CA ARG A 236 21.91 -5.80 4.74
C ARG A 236 22.38 -7.26 4.68
N ARG A 237 23.64 -7.50 4.28
CA ARG A 237 24.23 -8.85 4.19
C ARG A 237 24.25 -9.54 5.56
N LEU A 238 24.71 -8.83 6.60
CA LEU A 238 24.80 -9.36 7.96
C LEU A 238 23.41 -9.64 8.55
N ASN A 239 22.47 -8.71 8.38
CA ASN A 239 21.09 -8.88 8.86
C ASN A 239 20.36 -10.01 8.13
N ALA A 240 20.60 -10.20 6.83
CA ALA A 240 20.03 -11.32 6.08
C ALA A 240 20.47 -12.67 6.67
N ALA A 241 21.75 -12.81 7.03
CA ALA A 241 22.28 -14.01 7.67
C ALA A 241 21.72 -14.22 9.11
N MET A 242 21.28 -13.16 9.79
CA MET A 242 20.68 -13.25 11.12
C MET A 242 19.18 -13.58 11.11
N ARG A 243 18.48 -13.48 9.97
CA ARG A 243 17.03 -13.70 9.91
C ARG A 243 16.60 -15.06 10.44
N GLU A 244 17.40 -16.10 10.19
CA GLU A 244 17.13 -17.46 10.69
C GLU A 244 17.36 -17.59 12.20
N ARG A 245 18.29 -16.82 12.76
CA ARG A 245 18.64 -16.87 14.19
C ARG A 245 17.52 -16.31 15.10
N PHE A 246 16.75 -15.35 14.58
CA PHE A 246 15.58 -14.78 15.27
C PHE A 246 14.26 -15.39 14.80
N ALA A 247 14.29 -16.45 13.97
CA ALA A 247 13.10 -17.16 13.58
C ALA A 247 12.56 -17.92 14.80
N THR A 248 11.39 -17.54 15.28
CA THR A 248 10.67 -18.36 16.26
C THR A 248 10.04 -19.54 15.50
N PRO A 249 10.21 -20.80 15.94
CA PRO A 249 9.62 -21.95 15.26
C PRO A 249 8.10 -21.79 15.08
N GLY A 250 7.61 -21.96 13.85
CA GLY A 250 6.19 -21.76 13.51
C GLY A 250 5.73 -20.30 13.38
N ARG A 251 6.61 -19.32 13.65
CA ARG A 251 6.32 -17.89 13.50
C ARG A 251 6.69 -17.41 12.10
N ASP A 252 5.71 -16.88 11.39
CA ASP A 252 5.95 -16.26 10.08
C ASP A 252 6.22 -14.76 10.28
N ASN A 253 7.50 -14.38 10.36
CA ASN A 253 7.92 -13.00 10.56
C ASN A 253 7.34 -12.03 9.50
N ARG A 254 6.96 -12.53 8.32
CA ARG A 254 6.32 -11.75 7.25
C ARG A 254 4.87 -11.39 7.56
N LYS A 255 4.19 -12.22 8.35
CA LYS A 255 2.84 -11.97 8.84
C LYS A 255 2.88 -11.07 10.08
N ASP A 256 3.88 -11.26 10.95
CA ASP A 256 3.95 -10.60 12.26
C ASP A 256 4.30 -9.13 12.24
N GLN A 257 5.15 -8.66 11.33
CA GLN A 257 5.50 -7.23 11.27
C GLN A 257 4.25 -6.38 10.94
N CYS A 258 3.41 -6.90 10.06
CA CYS A 258 2.15 -6.28 9.73
C CYS A 258 1.08 -6.54 10.78
N TYR A 259 1.11 -7.69 11.47
CA TYR A 259 0.31 -7.92 12.68
C TYR A 259 0.78 -7.09 13.86
N TYR A 260 1.98 -6.50 13.91
CA TYR A 260 2.36 -5.60 15.00
C TYR A 260 1.68 -4.24 14.84
N ASN A 261 1.58 -3.74 13.60
CA ASN A 261 0.80 -2.54 13.28
C ASN A 261 -0.71 -2.81 13.12
N ALA A 262 -1.10 -4.04 12.74
CA ALA A 262 -2.46 -4.52 12.76
C ALA A 262 -2.88 -5.14 14.11
N ALA A 263 -1.99 -5.30 15.10
CA ALA A 263 -2.34 -5.67 16.47
C ALA A 263 -2.95 -4.47 17.20
N MET A 264 -2.59 -3.25 16.79
CA MET A 264 -3.40 -2.06 17.08
C MET A 264 -4.83 -2.20 16.55
N VAL A 265 -5.04 -2.98 15.48
CA VAL A 265 -6.37 -3.34 14.96
C VAL A 265 -6.94 -4.60 15.64
N LYS A 266 -6.11 -5.52 16.17
CA LYS A 266 -6.56 -6.71 16.92
C LYS A 266 -7.29 -6.34 18.21
N THR A 267 -6.81 -5.32 18.94
CA THR A 267 -7.53 -4.74 20.09
C THR A 267 -8.92 -4.21 19.70
N PHE A 268 -9.15 -3.91 18.42
CA PHE A 268 -10.46 -3.48 17.89
C PHE A 268 -11.31 -4.62 17.32
N ARG A 269 -10.71 -5.70 16.83
CA ARG A 269 -11.46 -6.87 16.34
C ARG A 269 -12.25 -7.54 17.47
N GLU A 270 -11.66 -7.58 18.67
CA GLU A 270 -12.31 -8.06 19.90
C GLU A 270 -13.40 -7.10 20.41
N ALA A 271 -13.45 -5.84 19.95
CA ALA A 271 -14.49 -4.86 20.31
C ALA A 271 -15.66 -4.80 19.30
N VAL A 272 -15.52 -5.42 18.12
CA VAL A 272 -16.53 -5.42 17.03
C VAL A 272 -17.15 -6.80 16.82
N GLU A 273 -16.46 -7.89 17.19
CA GLU A 273 -16.99 -9.25 17.14
C GLU A 273 -17.59 -9.71 18.49
N GLY A 274 -17.91 -8.76 19.39
CA GLY A 274 -18.82 -8.96 20.52
C GLY A 274 -20.26 -8.67 20.12
#